data_AF-A0A0X8JIZ5-F1
#
_entry.id   AF-A0A0X8JIZ5-F1
#
_cell.length_a   1.000
_cell.length_b   1.000
_cell.length_c   1.000
_cell.angle_alpha   90.00
_cell.angle_beta   90.00
_cell.angle_gamma   90.00
#
_symmetry.space_group_name_H-M   'P 1'
#
loop_
_entity.id
_entity.type
_entity.pdbx_description
1 polymer ?
#
loop_
_entity_poly.entity_id
_entity_poly.type
_entity_poly.pdbx_seq_one_letter_code
_entity_poly.pdbx_strand_id
1 'polypeptide(L)'
;MSADPLLVLQLQRMGDLILTFPLLLALKKRWPGHPIWVAAEPQFFQELMPLAPEVVFFPPSHCPTLARGHYAAAINLSARPEAAACLAGLEAGLKLGPAALPDGLHVHGFWQLYRTALTQNNHHNAFHWSDLYRLDLESAVRPGQAGHILPKGAGSGRVALVLGASEAAKRPDALFWARLARRLASAGAMPVFLGGPAESALGQEVARLTQLPHANLCGRLPLRDVAAVLRGLDLCITPDTGPMHLADWLGVPVLNLSMGPVHARETGPTAPGQWVLRAAMSCVGCWQCRRSKLYCKQAFSPASVARAALAVLENPQDARPPARSGPLPGLSLCRTGRDALDLYRLEAVEDQEGRPAARSCRSLLEDFWQAAFLFLYDPSLRPLARQRLAALENAFPQLAQRLALGLARLCAQCADGLKQRSRELPADFWRAEPPLLRLFAGHTHMFLQNADFTPQGWQTAVDRLTALCGLCFPDKAQQ
;
A
#
# COMPACT_ATOMS: atom_id res chain seq x y z
N MET A 1 1.59 35.79 -16.46
CA MET A 1 0.72 35.33 -15.36
C MET A 1 1.25 33.97 -14.92
N SER A 2 1.46 33.74 -13.62
CA SER A 2 1.85 32.40 -13.14
C SER A 2 0.73 31.42 -13.47
N ALA A 3 1.07 30.21 -13.94
CA ALA A 3 0.08 29.16 -14.16
C ALA A 3 -0.59 28.77 -12.83
N ASP A 4 -1.87 28.38 -12.88
CA ASP A 4 -2.61 27.97 -11.68
C ASP A 4 -1.95 26.75 -11.01
N PRO A 5 -1.79 26.72 -9.67
CA PRO A 5 -1.14 25.62 -8.99
C PRO A 5 -1.91 24.29 -9.10
N LEU A 6 -1.21 23.19 -8.83
CA LEU A 6 -1.79 21.88 -8.52
C LEU A 6 -1.83 21.72 -6.99
N LEU A 7 -2.94 21.30 -6.42
CA LEU A 7 -3.06 21.08 -4.97
C LEU A 7 -3.19 19.59 -4.62
N VAL A 8 -2.40 19.13 -3.66
CA VAL A 8 -2.54 17.80 -3.05
C VAL A 8 -2.79 17.94 -1.55
N LEU A 9 -3.86 17.32 -1.04
CA LEU A 9 -4.17 17.30 0.39
C LEU A 9 -3.78 15.93 0.97
N GLN A 10 -2.68 15.87 1.72
CA GLN A 10 -2.21 14.67 2.40
C GLN A 10 -1.94 14.98 3.87
N LEU A 11 -3.01 14.98 4.67
CA LEU A 11 -2.98 15.35 6.09
C LEU A 11 -2.75 14.15 7.03
N GLN A 12 -2.22 13.04 6.50
CA GLN A 12 -1.98 11.81 7.24
C GLN A 12 -0.52 11.70 7.72
N ARG A 13 -0.06 10.48 8.05
CA ARG A 13 1.23 10.25 8.71
C ARG A 13 2.39 10.37 7.72
N MET A 14 3.62 10.42 8.25
CA MET A 14 4.85 10.51 7.46
C MET A 14 4.95 9.47 6.33
N GLY A 15 4.58 8.21 6.60
CA GLY A 15 4.59 7.15 5.58
C GLY A 15 3.64 7.46 4.42
N ASP A 16 2.42 7.86 4.74
CA ASP A 16 1.42 8.26 3.73
C ASP A 16 1.91 9.44 2.90
N LEU A 17 2.59 10.41 3.52
CA LEU A 17 3.19 11.56 2.82
C LEU A 17 4.28 11.11 1.84
N ILE A 18 5.21 10.24 2.25
CA ILE A 18 6.28 9.74 1.35
C ILE A 18 5.67 8.94 0.20
N LEU A 19 4.63 8.14 0.46
CA LEU A 19 3.92 7.39 -0.58
C LEU A 19 3.23 8.29 -1.62
N THR A 20 3.05 9.58 -1.35
CA THR A 20 2.58 10.55 -2.36
C THR A 20 3.66 11.04 -3.31
N PHE A 21 4.95 10.88 -3.01
CA PHE A 21 6.02 11.47 -3.83
C PHE A 21 6.01 10.99 -5.29
N PRO A 22 5.73 9.71 -5.61
CA PRO A 22 5.55 9.27 -7.00
C PRO A 22 4.40 9.99 -7.72
N LEU A 23 3.31 10.33 -7.02
CA LEU A 23 2.23 11.16 -7.57
C LEU A 23 2.74 12.57 -7.86
N LEU A 24 3.50 13.20 -6.96
CA LEU A 24 4.04 14.55 -7.17
C LEU A 24 4.95 14.61 -8.42
N LEU A 25 5.77 13.57 -8.64
CA LEU A 25 6.58 13.44 -9.87
C LEU A 25 5.70 13.29 -11.12
N ALA A 26 4.64 12.49 -11.05
CA ALA A 26 3.69 12.31 -12.15
C ALA A 26 2.95 13.62 -12.48
N LEU A 27 2.52 14.38 -11.48
CA LEU A 27 1.89 15.68 -11.64
C LEU A 27 2.81 16.67 -12.35
N LYS A 28 4.09 16.76 -11.95
CA LYS A 28 5.08 17.64 -12.58
C LYS A 28 5.28 17.32 -14.07
N LYS A 29 5.23 16.04 -14.44
CA LYS A 29 5.33 15.60 -15.83
C LYS A 29 4.06 15.88 -16.63
N ARG A 30 2.88 15.67 -16.03
CA ARG A 30 1.57 15.83 -16.68
C ARG A 30 1.20 17.29 -16.91
N TRP A 31 1.55 18.17 -15.97
CA TRP A 31 1.28 19.61 -16.00
C TRP A 31 2.58 20.41 -15.84
N PRO A 32 3.47 20.40 -16.86
CA PRO A 32 4.73 21.13 -16.79
C PRO A 32 4.48 22.64 -16.63
N GLY A 33 5.24 23.29 -15.76
CA GLY A 33 5.15 24.73 -15.50
C GLY A 33 4.11 25.15 -14.45
N HIS A 34 3.27 24.22 -13.96
CA HIS A 34 2.36 24.48 -12.85
C HIS A 34 3.07 24.21 -11.50
N PRO A 35 3.07 25.15 -10.54
CA PRO A 35 3.62 24.90 -9.21
C PRO A 35 2.76 23.86 -8.48
N ILE A 36 3.40 22.98 -7.70
CA ILE A 36 2.71 21.95 -6.93
C ILE A 36 2.69 22.35 -5.47
N TRP A 37 1.50 22.39 -4.89
CA TRP A 37 1.24 22.72 -3.50
C TRP A 37 0.75 21.48 -2.76
N VAL A 38 1.26 21.25 -1.55
CA VAL A 38 0.89 20.10 -0.73
C VAL A 38 0.49 20.57 0.65
N ALA A 39 -0.75 20.31 1.06
CA ALA A 39 -1.15 20.47 2.45
C ALA A 39 -0.80 19.19 3.22
N ALA A 40 0.03 19.31 4.26
CA ALA A 40 0.49 18.19 5.09
C ALA A 40 0.82 18.63 6.52
N GLU A 41 0.97 17.68 7.44
CA GLU A 41 1.31 17.99 8.84
C GLU A 41 2.76 18.49 9.01
N PRO A 42 3.00 19.64 9.66
CA PRO A 42 4.33 20.25 9.80
C PRO A 42 5.37 19.32 10.41
N GLN A 43 4.99 18.59 11.45
CA GLN A 43 5.86 17.62 12.13
C GLN A 43 6.39 16.51 11.21
N PHE A 44 5.77 16.30 10.05
CA PHE A 44 6.23 15.33 9.05
C PHE A 44 6.90 16.02 7.86
N PHE A 45 6.29 17.05 7.28
CA PHE A 45 6.84 17.62 6.04
C PHE A 45 8.09 18.47 6.27
N GLN A 46 8.24 19.19 7.38
CA GLN A 46 9.34 20.14 7.58
C GLN A 46 10.71 19.48 7.43
N GLU A 47 10.86 18.30 8.00
CA GLU A 47 12.08 17.50 7.92
C GLU A 47 12.24 16.77 6.58
N LEU A 48 11.13 16.51 5.87
CA LEU A 48 11.12 15.85 4.56
C LEU A 48 11.32 16.82 3.39
N MET A 49 11.14 18.14 3.59
CA MET A 49 11.27 19.16 2.55
C MET A 49 12.56 19.02 1.71
N PRO A 50 13.75 18.76 2.29
CA PRO A 50 14.98 18.61 1.50
C PRO A 50 15.04 17.34 0.65
N LEU A 51 14.15 16.37 0.90
CA LEU A 51 14.11 15.05 0.27
C LEU A 51 12.89 14.84 -0.63
N ALA A 52 11.89 15.71 -0.50
CA ALA A 52 10.67 15.68 -1.29
C ALA A 52 10.94 16.17 -2.73
N PRO A 53 10.10 15.77 -3.69
CA PRO A 53 10.02 16.46 -4.98
C PRO A 53 9.79 17.96 -4.80
N GLU A 54 10.16 18.76 -5.80
CA GLU A 54 10.01 20.22 -5.79
C GLU A 54 8.53 20.63 -5.67
N VAL A 55 8.11 20.97 -4.45
CA VAL A 55 6.74 21.38 -4.09
C VAL A 55 6.77 22.46 -2.99
N VAL A 56 5.64 23.15 -2.81
CA VAL A 56 5.43 24.09 -1.70
C VAL A 56 4.50 23.43 -0.68
N PHE A 57 4.94 23.35 0.58
CA PHE A 57 4.14 22.77 1.66
C PHE A 57 3.34 23.82 2.42
N PHE A 58 2.14 23.45 2.83
CA PHE A 58 1.26 24.24 3.70
C PHE A 58 0.81 23.40 4.90
N PRO A 59 0.75 23.97 6.11
CA PRO A 59 0.13 23.30 7.25
C PRO A 59 -1.40 23.18 7.04
N PRO A 60 -2.08 22.24 7.71
CA PRO A 60 -3.54 22.09 7.59
C PRO A 60 -4.31 23.35 8.00
N SER A 61 -3.72 24.21 8.84
CA SER A 61 -4.31 25.51 9.23
C SER A 61 -4.52 26.46 8.05
N HIS A 62 -3.88 26.22 6.91
CA HIS A 62 -4.07 27.02 5.69
C HIS A 62 -5.20 26.49 4.81
N CYS A 63 -5.81 25.33 5.11
CA CYS A 63 -6.93 24.79 4.34
C CYS A 63 -8.06 25.82 4.08
N PRO A 64 -8.51 26.67 5.05
CA PRO A 64 -9.52 27.69 4.78
C PRO A 64 -9.10 28.74 3.74
N THR A 65 -7.80 29.04 3.65
CA THR A 65 -7.27 29.96 2.63
C THR A 65 -7.12 29.26 1.29
N LEU A 66 -6.59 28.03 1.29
CA LEU A 66 -6.46 27.20 0.09
C LEU A 66 -7.82 26.91 -0.55
N ALA A 67 -8.87 26.76 0.26
CA ALA A 67 -10.25 26.56 -0.16
C ALA A 67 -10.86 27.74 -0.93
N ARG A 68 -10.21 28.90 -0.99
CA ARG A 68 -10.67 30.07 -1.78
C ARG A 68 -9.83 30.28 -3.05
N GLY A 69 -8.90 29.37 -3.32
CA GLY A 69 -7.98 29.45 -4.45
C GLY A 69 -8.52 28.82 -5.73
N HIS A 70 -7.83 29.11 -6.83
CA HIS A 70 -8.03 28.50 -8.15
C HIS A 70 -6.84 27.60 -8.46
N TYR A 71 -7.11 26.42 -9.02
CA TYR A 71 -6.11 25.38 -9.27
C TYR A 71 -6.33 24.74 -10.65
N ALA A 72 -5.26 24.31 -11.30
CA ALA A 72 -5.40 23.49 -12.49
C ALA A 72 -5.97 22.09 -12.14
N ALA A 73 -5.56 21.53 -11.00
CA ALA A 73 -6.12 20.31 -10.42
C ALA A 73 -5.98 20.28 -8.89
N ALA A 74 -6.90 19.61 -8.21
CA ALA A 74 -6.85 19.38 -6.77
C ALA A 74 -7.16 17.90 -6.43
N ILE A 75 -6.29 17.28 -5.63
CA ILE A 75 -6.37 15.86 -5.25
C ILE A 75 -6.38 15.73 -3.73
N ASN A 76 -7.50 15.30 -3.16
CA ASN A 76 -7.63 14.99 -1.74
C ASN A 76 -7.33 13.52 -1.43
N LEU A 77 -6.14 13.27 -0.89
CA LEU A 77 -5.71 11.95 -0.41
C LEU A 77 -5.98 11.75 1.08
N SER A 78 -6.65 12.68 1.75
CA SER A 78 -6.95 12.59 3.19
C SER A 78 -8.42 12.26 3.44
N ALA A 79 -8.66 11.41 4.44
CA ALA A 79 -10.02 11.15 4.95
C ALA A 79 -10.48 12.18 6.00
N ARG A 80 -9.67 13.20 6.27
CA ARG A 80 -9.96 14.19 7.32
C ARG A 80 -11.02 15.21 6.87
N PRO A 81 -11.94 15.62 7.76
CA PRO A 81 -12.98 16.59 7.43
C PRO A 81 -12.44 17.92 6.90
N GLU A 82 -11.31 18.42 7.42
CA GLU A 82 -10.75 19.71 6.98
C GLU A 82 -10.25 19.65 5.53
N ALA A 83 -9.75 18.50 5.09
CA ALA A 83 -9.36 18.31 3.69
C ALA A 83 -10.58 18.21 2.77
N ALA A 84 -11.64 17.52 3.20
CA ALA A 84 -12.88 17.42 2.45
C ALA A 84 -13.57 18.79 2.30
N ALA A 85 -13.59 19.60 3.35
CA ALA A 85 -14.07 20.98 3.30
C ALA A 85 -13.20 21.86 2.37
N CYS A 86 -11.88 21.68 2.40
CA CYS A 86 -10.95 22.39 1.52
C CYS A 86 -11.23 22.09 0.03
N LEU A 87 -11.35 20.81 -0.34
CA LEU A 87 -11.65 20.40 -1.71
C LEU A 87 -13.03 20.88 -2.18
N ALA A 88 -14.02 20.91 -1.28
CA ALA A 88 -15.34 21.42 -1.59
C ALA A 88 -15.33 22.92 -1.94
N GLY A 89 -14.60 23.73 -1.17
CA GLY A 89 -14.59 25.18 -1.33
C GLY A 89 -13.80 25.70 -2.53
N LEU A 90 -12.70 25.04 -2.92
CA LEU A 90 -11.79 25.55 -3.95
C LEU A 90 -12.37 25.47 -5.37
N GLU A 91 -11.78 26.19 -6.32
CA GLU A 91 -12.07 26.03 -7.75
C GLU A 91 -10.93 25.26 -8.44
N ALA A 92 -11.26 24.20 -9.18
CA ALA A 92 -10.26 23.47 -9.95
C ALA A 92 -10.83 22.82 -11.22
N GLY A 93 -10.02 22.77 -12.28
CA GLY A 93 -10.40 22.09 -13.53
C GLY A 93 -10.57 20.58 -13.37
N LEU A 94 -9.86 19.98 -12.42
CA LEU A 94 -10.02 18.59 -11.99
C LEU A 94 -10.05 18.51 -10.46
N LYS A 95 -11.08 17.87 -9.90
CA LYS A 95 -11.18 17.54 -8.47
C LYS A 95 -11.24 16.03 -8.28
N LEU A 96 -10.35 15.50 -7.44
CA LEU A 96 -10.31 14.10 -7.07
C LEU A 96 -10.29 13.96 -5.55
N GLY A 97 -11.01 12.99 -5.02
CA GLY A 97 -11.05 12.64 -3.60
C GLY A 97 -12.32 13.11 -2.89
N PRO A 98 -12.39 12.90 -1.56
CA PRO A 98 -13.55 13.29 -0.76
C PRO A 98 -13.72 14.82 -0.70
N ALA A 99 -14.94 15.31 -0.87
CA ALA A 99 -15.36 16.71 -0.76
C ALA A 99 -16.63 16.79 0.10
N ALA A 100 -16.66 17.71 1.07
CA ALA A 100 -17.83 17.94 1.92
C ALA A 100 -18.76 18.97 1.25
N LEU A 101 -19.70 18.48 0.44
CA LEU A 101 -20.70 19.29 -0.25
C LEU A 101 -21.92 19.56 0.67
N PRO A 102 -22.82 20.51 0.32
CA PRO A 102 -23.96 20.88 1.17
C PRO A 102 -24.91 19.72 1.51
N ASP A 103 -25.01 18.73 0.64
CA ASP A 103 -25.86 17.54 0.76
C ASP A 103 -25.14 16.33 1.38
N GLY A 104 -23.82 16.41 1.57
CA GLY A 104 -23.05 15.35 2.22
C GLY A 104 -21.61 15.23 1.73
N LEU A 105 -20.96 14.15 2.16
CA LEU A 105 -19.61 13.82 1.69
C LEU A 105 -19.71 13.09 0.35
N HIS A 106 -19.13 13.69 -0.69
CA HIS A 106 -19.03 13.10 -2.03
C HIS A 106 -17.58 12.80 -2.36
N VAL A 107 -17.31 11.67 -3.00
CA VAL A 107 -15.98 11.20 -3.40
C VAL A 107 -15.88 11.29 -4.92
N HIS A 108 -14.99 12.16 -5.38
CA HIS A 108 -14.76 12.37 -6.81
C HIS A 108 -13.64 11.44 -7.31
N GLY A 109 -13.91 10.68 -8.37
CA GLY A 109 -12.94 9.79 -9.02
C GLY A 109 -13.16 8.31 -8.72
N PHE A 110 -12.91 7.46 -9.72
CA PHE A 110 -13.13 6.02 -9.63
C PHE A 110 -12.19 5.36 -8.62
N TRP A 111 -10.89 5.69 -8.66
CA TRP A 111 -9.93 5.07 -7.75
C TRP A 111 -10.01 5.66 -6.34
N GLN A 112 -10.53 6.87 -6.20
CA GLN A 112 -10.86 7.45 -4.89
C GLN A 112 -12.05 6.76 -4.22
N LEU A 113 -13.06 6.36 -5.00
CA LEU A 113 -14.16 5.50 -4.51
C LEU A 113 -13.65 4.12 -4.12
N TYR A 114 -12.79 3.50 -4.94
CA TYR A 114 -12.11 2.24 -4.58
C TYR A 114 -11.41 2.37 -3.24
N ARG A 115 -10.56 3.39 -3.08
CA ARG A 115 -9.80 3.65 -1.86
C ARG A 115 -10.72 3.87 -0.65
N THR A 116 -11.77 4.67 -0.79
CA THR A 116 -12.73 4.92 0.30
C THR A 116 -13.42 3.62 0.74
N ALA A 117 -13.78 2.76 -0.22
CA ALA A 117 -14.42 1.47 0.02
C ALA A 117 -13.54 0.44 0.73
N LEU A 118 -12.23 0.66 0.84
CA LEU A 118 -11.32 -0.21 1.59
C LEU A 118 -11.44 -0.06 3.11
N THR A 119 -12.08 1.00 3.61
CA THR A 119 -12.25 1.21 5.05
C THR A 119 -12.95 0.01 5.68
N GLN A 120 -12.24 -0.75 6.52
CA GLN A 120 -12.67 -2.03 7.13
C GLN A 120 -12.82 -3.23 6.15
N ASN A 121 -12.60 -3.03 4.86
CA ASN A 121 -12.70 -4.02 3.79
C ASN A 121 -11.36 -4.25 3.04
N ASN A 122 -10.26 -3.77 3.61
CA ASN A 122 -8.94 -3.76 3.00
C ASN A 122 -8.24 -5.13 2.97
N HIS A 123 -8.84 -6.17 3.57
CA HIS A 123 -8.19 -7.48 3.74
C HIS A 123 -7.76 -8.12 2.41
N HIS A 124 -8.45 -7.79 1.32
CA HIS A 124 -8.17 -8.28 -0.03
C HIS A 124 -7.81 -7.13 -0.97
N ASN A 125 -7.31 -6.01 -0.45
CA ASN A 125 -6.88 -4.89 -1.28
C ASN A 125 -5.88 -5.37 -2.33
N ALA A 126 -6.13 -4.98 -3.58
CA ALA A 126 -5.44 -5.48 -4.75
C ALA A 126 -4.35 -4.50 -5.25
N PHE A 127 -4.23 -3.33 -4.64
CA PHE A 127 -3.32 -2.26 -5.08
C PHE A 127 -2.48 -1.70 -3.95
N HIS A 128 -1.29 -1.25 -4.32
CA HIS A 128 -0.43 -0.47 -3.44
C HIS A 128 -0.91 0.98 -3.36
N TRP A 129 -0.78 1.63 -2.20
CA TRP A 129 -1.25 3.01 -2.02
C TRP A 129 -0.60 4.01 -2.99
N SER A 130 0.71 3.89 -3.20
CA SER A 130 1.44 4.74 -4.15
C SER A 130 0.93 4.62 -5.59
N ASP A 131 0.42 3.45 -5.98
CA ASP A 131 -0.13 3.23 -7.31
C ASP A 131 -1.55 3.81 -7.41
N LEU A 132 -2.38 3.57 -6.40
CA LEU A 132 -3.74 4.13 -6.33
C LEU A 132 -3.76 5.65 -6.46
N TYR A 133 -2.77 6.34 -5.88
CA TYR A 133 -2.67 7.79 -5.98
C TYR A 133 -2.47 8.30 -7.41
N ARG A 134 -1.97 7.45 -8.32
CA ARG A 134 -1.65 7.81 -9.71
C ARG A 134 -2.68 7.31 -10.72
N LEU A 135 -3.43 6.27 -10.38
CA LEU A 135 -4.35 5.61 -11.31
C LEU A 135 -5.47 6.52 -11.84
N ASP A 136 -5.88 7.55 -11.08
CA ASP A 136 -6.83 8.56 -11.58
C ASP A 136 -6.22 9.51 -12.63
N LEU A 137 -4.89 9.56 -12.76
CA LEU A 137 -4.19 10.41 -13.74
C LEU A 137 -3.81 9.63 -15.00
N GLU A 138 -3.35 8.39 -14.85
CA GLU A 138 -2.87 7.54 -15.92
C GLU A 138 -3.22 6.07 -15.62
N SER A 139 -4.00 5.41 -16.48
CA SER A 139 -4.41 3.99 -16.32
C SER A 139 -3.25 3.00 -16.52
N ALA A 140 -2.22 3.41 -17.25
CA ALA A 140 -1.02 2.64 -17.49
C ALA A 140 0.19 3.57 -17.52
N VAL A 141 1.17 3.28 -16.66
CA VAL A 141 2.46 3.96 -16.68
C VAL A 141 3.39 3.08 -17.51
N ARG A 142 4.07 3.65 -18.51
CA ARG A 142 5.05 2.88 -19.27
C ARG A 142 6.14 2.37 -18.29
N PRO A 143 6.51 1.08 -18.33
CA PRO A 143 7.56 0.53 -17.47
C PRO A 143 8.81 1.42 -17.46
N GLY A 144 9.32 1.72 -16.25
CA GLY A 144 10.49 2.58 -16.06
C GLY A 144 10.21 4.09 -15.98
N GLN A 145 8.97 4.56 -16.21
CA GLN A 145 8.64 5.99 -16.11
C GLN A 145 8.21 6.46 -14.72
N ALA A 146 8.05 5.56 -13.75
CA ALA A 146 7.69 5.91 -12.38
C ALA A 146 8.82 6.51 -11.54
N GLY A 147 10.07 6.47 -12.03
CA GLY A 147 11.21 7.11 -11.37
C GLY A 147 11.63 6.43 -10.05
N HIS A 148 11.36 5.13 -9.88
CA HIS A 148 11.82 4.39 -8.71
C HIS A 148 13.35 4.38 -8.63
N ILE A 149 13.89 4.72 -7.46
CA ILE A 149 15.30 4.51 -7.16
C ILE A 149 15.50 3.05 -6.78
N LEU A 150 16.29 2.31 -7.57
CA LEU A 150 16.54 0.90 -7.29
C LEU A 150 17.40 0.75 -6.02
N PRO A 151 17.11 -0.26 -5.18
CA PRO A 151 17.86 -0.49 -3.95
C PRO A 151 19.32 -0.83 -4.24
N LYS A 152 20.24 -0.11 -3.58
CA LYS A 152 21.68 -0.36 -3.67
C LYS A 152 22.34 -0.16 -2.31
N GLY A 153 22.99 -1.20 -1.79
CA GLY A 153 23.77 -1.12 -0.56
C GLY A 153 25.02 -0.23 -0.72
N ALA A 154 25.46 0.36 0.38
CA ALA A 154 26.63 1.25 0.43
C ALA A 154 27.99 0.53 0.42
N GLY A 155 28.02 -0.79 0.63
CA GLY A 155 29.22 -1.59 0.83
C GLY A 155 29.90 -1.34 2.18
N SER A 156 29.14 -0.92 3.20
CA SER A 156 29.70 -0.40 4.46
C SER A 156 29.72 -1.41 5.62
N GLY A 157 29.09 -2.56 5.47
CA GLY A 157 28.81 -3.53 6.52
C GLY A 157 27.68 -3.10 7.47
N ARG A 158 27.14 -1.89 7.37
CA ARG A 158 26.16 -1.33 8.32
C ARG A 158 24.73 -1.73 7.98
N VAL A 159 24.00 -2.16 9.01
CA VAL A 159 22.60 -2.59 8.91
C VAL A 159 21.76 -1.83 9.93
N ALA A 160 20.74 -1.10 9.49
CA ALA A 160 19.82 -0.48 10.43
C ALA A 160 18.80 -1.49 10.97
N LEU A 161 18.50 -1.35 12.26
CA LEU A 161 17.33 -1.92 12.93
C LEU A 161 16.43 -0.75 13.35
N VAL A 162 15.34 -0.54 12.63
CA VAL A 162 14.32 0.45 13.01
C VAL A 162 13.44 -0.19 14.08
N LEU A 163 13.59 0.27 15.33
CA LEU A 163 13.01 -0.43 16.48
C LEU A 163 11.51 -0.18 16.67
N GLY A 164 11.04 0.97 16.20
CA GLY A 164 9.69 1.49 16.41
C GLY A 164 8.70 1.19 15.28
N ALA A 165 7.42 1.34 15.62
CA ALA A 165 6.28 1.34 14.70
C ALA A 165 5.13 2.08 15.39
N SER A 166 4.15 2.57 14.62
CA SER A 166 3.01 3.32 15.18
C SER A 166 2.18 2.54 16.19
N GLU A 167 2.24 1.20 16.15
CA GLU A 167 1.49 0.30 17.03
C GLU A 167 2.40 -0.82 17.54
N ALA A 168 2.31 -1.16 18.82
CA ALA A 168 3.08 -2.25 19.43
C ALA A 168 2.81 -3.62 18.75
N ALA A 169 1.62 -3.80 18.17
CA ALA A 169 1.26 -5.00 17.42
C ALA A 169 2.13 -5.21 16.16
N LYS A 170 2.71 -4.13 15.60
CA LYS A 170 3.46 -4.14 14.34
C LYS A 170 4.98 -4.22 14.51
N ARG A 171 5.48 -4.21 15.76
CA ARG A 171 6.93 -4.25 16.05
C ARG A 171 7.35 -5.36 17.02
N PRO A 172 8.60 -5.84 16.94
CA PRO A 172 9.21 -6.67 17.98
C PRO A 172 9.40 -5.93 19.31
N ASP A 173 9.67 -6.72 20.36
CA ASP A 173 10.10 -6.21 21.67
C ASP A 173 11.64 -6.05 21.75
N ALA A 174 12.12 -5.51 22.88
CA ALA A 174 13.55 -5.26 23.09
C ALA A 174 14.40 -6.54 23.04
N LEU A 175 13.88 -7.65 23.60
CA LEU A 175 14.60 -8.92 23.66
C LEU A 175 14.77 -9.53 22.27
N PHE A 176 13.74 -9.45 21.44
CA PHE A 176 13.78 -9.84 20.04
C PHE A 176 14.85 -9.05 19.29
N TRP A 177 14.80 -7.72 19.37
CA TRP A 177 15.76 -6.83 18.70
C TRP A 177 17.19 -7.09 19.16
N ALA A 178 17.40 -7.27 20.47
CA ALA A 178 18.73 -7.56 21.01
C ALA A 178 19.28 -8.92 20.56
N ARG A 179 18.42 -9.94 20.43
CA ARG A 179 18.82 -11.25 19.90
C ARG A 179 19.13 -11.18 18.41
N LEU A 180 18.38 -10.39 17.64
CA LEU A 180 18.62 -10.17 16.22
C LEU A 180 19.95 -9.43 16.01
N ALA A 181 20.16 -8.30 16.70
CA ALA A 181 21.37 -7.50 16.61
C ALA A 181 22.64 -8.32 16.90
N ARG A 182 22.62 -9.14 17.98
CA ARG A 182 23.74 -10.03 18.31
C ARG A 182 24.04 -11.04 17.21
N ARG A 183 23.01 -11.65 16.61
CA ARG A 183 23.18 -12.60 15.50
C ARG A 183 23.80 -11.95 14.26
N LEU A 184 23.36 -10.74 13.93
CA LEU A 184 23.93 -9.97 12.82
C LEU A 184 25.39 -9.58 13.10
N ALA A 185 25.68 -9.11 14.32
CA ALA A 185 27.04 -8.76 14.75
C ALA A 185 27.99 -9.96 14.71
N SER A 186 27.56 -11.13 15.22
CA SER A 186 28.35 -12.36 15.16
C SER A 186 28.61 -12.86 13.73
N ALA A 187 27.80 -12.43 12.76
CA ALA A 187 27.98 -12.74 11.34
C ALA A 187 28.76 -11.65 10.58
N GLY A 188 29.32 -10.65 11.28
CA GLY A 188 30.16 -9.60 10.70
C GLY A 188 29.41 -8.34 10.22
N ALA A 189 28.09 -8.29 10.34
CA ALA A 189 27.33 -7.07 10.08
C ALA A 189 27.45 -6.07 11.25
N MET A 190 27.25 -4.78 11.00
CA MET A 190 27.33 -3.71 12.01
C MET A 190 25.94 -3.12 12.27
N PRO A 191 25.22 -3.56 13.32
CA PRO A 191 23.89 -3.04 13.63
C PRO A 191 23.92 -1.57 14.04
N VAL A 192 22.94 -0.80 13.55
CA VAL A 192 22.64 0.58 13.96
C VAL A 192 21.17 0.66 14.36
N PHE A 193 20.86 1.10 15.57
CA PHE A 193 19.49 1.18 16.06
C PHE A 193 18.92 2.56 15.76
N LEU A 194 17.82 2.59 15.00
CA LEU A 194 17.12 3.80 14.59
C LEU A 194 15.72 3.84 15.22
N GLY A 195 15.28 5.03 15.58
CA GLY A 195 13.97 5.29 16.17
C GLY A 195 13.83 6.76 16.55
N GLY A 196 12.59 7.24 16.67
CA GLY A 196 12.33 8.62 17.07
C GLY A 196 12.53 8.81 18.58
N PRO A 197 12.22 10.02 19.10
CA PRO A 197 12.25 10.29 20.54
C PRO A 197 11.43 9.29 21.37
N ALA A 198 10.29 8.83 20.83
CA ALA A 198 9.42 7.83 21.47
C ALA A 198 10.09 6.46 21.65
N GLU A 199 11.11 6.13 20.86
CA GLU A 199 11.87 4.88 20.93
C GLU A 199 13.14 4.97 21.79
N SER A 200 13.45 6.11 22.39
CA SER A 200 14.71 6.31 23.15
C SER A 200 14.91 5.25 24.25
N ALA A 201 13.85 4.97 25.03
CA ALA A 201 13.90 3.95 26.09
C ALA A 201 14.07 2.53 25.52
N LEU A 202 13.40 2.23 24.40
CA LEU A 202 13.53 0.94 23.72
C LEU A 202 14.95 0.75 23.18
N GLY A 203 15.52 1.77 22.53
CA GLY A 203 16.89 1.76 22.03
C GLY A 203 17.92 1.58 23.15
N GLN A 204 17.72 2.25 24.29
CA GLN A 204 18.61 2.11 25.44
C GLN A 204 18.58 0.68 26.02
N GLU A 205 17.41 0.07 26.12
CA GLU A 205 17.27 -1.30 26.60
C GLU A 205 17.89 -2.31 25.61
N VAL A 206 17.68 -2.14 24.29
CA VAL A 206 18.33 -2.97 23.28
C VAL A 206 19.85 -2.83 23.34
N ALA A 207 20.38 -1.61 23.48
CA ALA A 207 21.81 -1.35 23.63
C ALA A 207 22.41 -2.05 24.85
N ARG A 208 21.70 -2.00 26.00
CA ARG A 208 22.10 -2.70 27.23
C ARG A 208 22.09 -4.22 27.03
N LEU A 209 21.04 -4.79 26.44
CA LEU A 209 20.92 -6.24 26.21
C LEU A 209 21.91 -6.78 25.16
N THR A 210 22.40 -5.92 24.27
CA THR A 210 23.38 -6.27 23.22
C THR A 210 24.81 -5.97 23.61
N GLN A 211 25.05 -5.11 24.60
CA GLN A 211 26.36 -4.51 24.91
C GLN A 211 26.92 -3.71 23.72
N LEU A 212 26.02 -3.05 22.95
CA LEU A 212 26.37 -2.20 21.80
C LEU A 212 25.88 -0.75 22.03
N PRO A 213 26.45 0.01 22.98
CA PRO A 213 26.01 1.37 23.27
C PRO A 213 26.17 2.34 22.09
N HIS A 214 27.21 2.13 21.28
CA HIS A 214 27.51 2.96 20.09
C HIS A 214 26.54 2.73 18.93
N ALA A 215 25.81 1.61 18.92
CA ALA A 215 24.80 1.34 17.90
C ALA A 215 23.53 2.17 18.10
N ASN A 216 23.25 2.68 19.30
CA ASN A 216 22.00 3.35 19.62
C ASN A 216 21.95 4.81 19.16
N LEU A 217 21.14 5.08 18.12
CA LEU A 217 20.85 6.43 17.64
C LEU A 217 19.38 6.84 17.90
N CYS A 218 18.59 6.03 18.60
CA CYS A 218 17.19 6.30 18.87
C CYS A 218 17.01 7.62 19.64
N GLY A 219 16.19 8.52 19.08
CA GLY A 219 15.92 9.84 19.67
C GLY A 219 17.09 10.82 19.65
N ARG A 220 18.21 10.50 18.98
CA ARG A 220 19.43 11.32 18.96
C ARG A 220 19.61 12.15 17.70
N LEU A 221 18.83 11.88 16.66
CA LEU A 221 18.98 12.50 15.34
C LEU A 221 17.66 13.10 14.88
N PRO A 222 17.67 14.31 14.28
CA PRO A 222 16.55 14.79 13.49
C PRO A 222 16.40 13.92 12.23
N LEU A 223 15.21 13.93 11.62
CA LEU A 223 14.89 13.03 10.50
C LEU A 223 15.79 13.29 9.28
N ARG A 224 16.20 14.53 9.03
CA ARG A 224 17.21 14.85 8.01
C ARG A 224 18.50 14.05 8.20
N ASP A 225 18.99 13.95 9.42
CA ASP A 225 20.26 13.27 9.71
C ASP A 225 20.07 11.74 9.71
N VAL A 226 18.87 11.25 10.04
CA VAL A 226 18.48 9.84 9.81
C VAL A 226 18.58 9.49 8.33
N ALA A 227 18.14 10.37 7.41
CA ALA A 227 18.29 10.12 5.97
C ALA A 227 19.76 10.00 5.54
N ALA A 228 20.67 10.79 6.13
CA ALA A 228 22.10 10.67 5.87
C ALA A 228 22.67 9.34 6.38
N VAL A 229 22.26 8.89 7.58
CA VAL A 229 22.63 7.57 8.10
C VAL A 229 22.12 6.47 7.18
N LEU A 230 20.84 6.54 6.75
CA LEU A 230 20.22 5.55 5.88
C LEU A 230 20.99 5.34 4.57
N ARG A 231 21.45 6.42 3.92
CA ARG A 231 22.25 6.33 2.67
C ARG A 231 23.58 5.58 2.83
N GLY A 232 24.09 5.45 4.05
CA GLY A 232 25.32 4.73 4.34
C GLY A 232 25.13 3.25 4.69
N LEU A 233 23.92 2.70 4.57
CA LEU A 233 23.59 1.32 4.97
C LEU A 233 23.59 0.34 3.80
N ASP A 234 23.82 -0.93 4.13
CA ASP A 234 23.65 -2.05 3.21
C ASP A 234 22.26 -2.68 3.29
N LEU A 235 21.59 -2.53 4.43
CA LEU A 235 20.23 -3.01 4.64
C LEU A 235 19.54 -2.23 5.77
N CYS A 236 18.28 -1.88 5.57
CA CYS A 236 17.38 -1.36 6.60
C CYS A 236 16.35 -2.43 6.96
N ILE A 237 16.47 -3.02 8.16
CA ILE A 237 15.51 -3.97 8.71
C ILE A 237 14.50 -3.20 9.56
N THR A 238 13.24 -3.23 9.16
CA THR A 238 12.22 -2.32 9.70
C THR A 238 10.84 -2.94 9.71
N PRO A 239 10.01 -2.67 10.74
CA PRO A 239 8.55 -2.80 10.62
C PRO A 239 7.96 -1.93 9.49
N ASP A 240 6.66 -2.10 9.25
CA ASP A 240 5.88 -1.17 8.42
C ASP A 240 5.66 0.15 9.18
N THR A 241 6.49 1.16 8.86
CA THR A 241 6.54 2.46 9.53
C THR A 241 7.16 3.51 8.61
N GLY A 242 7.01 4.81 8.93
CA GLY A 242 7.51 5.91 8.11
C GLY A 242 9.00 5.79 7.70
N PRO A 243 9.94 5.43 8.60
CA PRO A 243 11.34 5.21 8.23
C PRO A 243 11.57 4.14 7.15
N MET A 244 10.68 3.15 7.00
CA MET A 244 10.75 2.17 5.91
C MET A 244 10.57 2.86 4.56
N HIS A 245 9.52 3.67 4.44
CA HIS A 245 9.25 4.40 3.19
C HIS A 245 10.35 5.41 2.88
N LEU A 246 10.94 6.02 3.91
CA LEU A 246 12.10 6.89 3.72
C LEU A 246 13.31 6.12 3.20
N ALA A 247 13.63 4.97 3.78
CA ALA A 247 14.73 4.12 3.29
C ALA A 247 14.49 3.66 1.85
N ASP A 248 13.28 3.24 1.52
CA ASP A 248 12.86 2.86 0.17
C ASP A 248 13.02 4.03 -0.82
N TRP A 249 12.52 5.22 -0.47
CA TRP A 249 12.63 6.43 -1.29
C TRP A 249 14.08 6.84 -1.54
N LEU A 250 14.98 6.59 -0.59
CA LEU A 250 16.41 6.88 -0.70
C LEU A 250 17.20 5.82 -1.50
N GLY A 251 16.56 4.75 -1.98
CA GLY A 251 17.23 3.66 -2.67
C GLY A 251 18.05 2.76 -1.74
N VAL A 252 17.75 2.74 -0.44
CA VAL A 252 18.39 1.85 0.51
C VAL A 252 17.70 0.49 0.43
N PRO A 253 18.43 -0.64 0.42
CA PRO A 253 17.82 -1.95 0.53
C PRO A 253 17.02 -2.07 1.83
N VAL A 254 15.78 -2.52 1.72
CA VAL A 254 14.83 -2.67 2.83
C VAL A 254 14.47 -4.13 2.98
N LEU A 255 14.50 -4.62 4.22
CA LEU A 255 13.82 -5.83 4.65
C LEU A 255 12.67 -5.43 5.59
N ASN A 256 11.48 -5.35 5.03
CA ASN A 256 10.27 -5.06 5.79
C ASN A 256 9.85 -6.31 6.59
N LEU A 257 9.72 -6.15 7.90
CA LEU A 257 9.11 -7.13 8.79
C LEU A 257 7.61 -6.87 8.84
N SER A 258 6.86 -7.42 7.86
CA SER A 258 5.41 -7.30 7.76
C SER A 258 4.70 -8.17 8.81
N MET A 259 4.87 -7.80 10.08
CA MET A 259 4.32 -8.50 11.24
C MET A 259 3.10 -7.78 11.83
N GLY A 260 2.20 -8.56 12.41
CA GLY A 260 0.96 -8.03 12.98
C GLY A 260 -0.09 -7.70 11.91
N PRO A 261 -1.05 -6.82 12.23
CA PRO A 261 -2.13 -6.43 11.31
C PRO A 261 -1.60 -5.42 10.27
N VAL A 262 -0.87 -5.94 9.28
CA VAL A 262 -0.24 -5.20 8.18
C VAL A 262 -0.55 -5.89 6.85
N HIS A 263 -0.80 -5.12 5.80
CA HIS A 263 -1.01 -5.60 4.44
C HIS A 263 0.15 -5.17 3.52
N ALA A 264 1.19 -5.99 3.39
CA ALA A 264 2.39 -5.64 2.62
C ALA A 264 2.16 -5.33 1.13
N ARG A 265 1.05 -5.78 0.53
CA ARG A 265 0.69 -5.33 -0.84
C ARG A 265 0.26 -3.87 -0.90
N GLU A 266 -0.24 -3.35 0.21
CA GLU A 266 -0.85 -2.04 0.31
C GLU A 266 0.14 -0.97 0.78
N THR A 267 0.94 -1.30 1.80
CA THR A 267 1.88 -0.37 2.47
C THR A 267 3.34 -0.83 2.43
N GLY A 268 3.69 -1.85 1.65
CA GLY A 268 5.08 -2.30 1.56
C GLY A 268 6.05 -1.23 1.03
N PRO A 269 7.37 -1.54 1.00
CA PRO A 269 8.30 -0.73 0.23
C PRO A 269 7.90 -0.76 -1.25
N THR A 270 8.01 0.36 -1.95
CA THR A 270 7.46 0.56 -3.30
C THR A 270 8.42 0.21 -4.42
N ALA A 271 9.72 0.45 -4.23
CA ALA A 271 10.70 0.25 -5.29
C ALA A 271 10.85 -1.24 -5.61
N PRO A 272 10.98 -1.64 -6.89
CA PRO A 272 11.25 -3.03 -7.24
C PRO A 272 12.60 -3.47 -6.69
N GLY A 273 12.68 -4.72 -6.22
CA GLY A 273 13.91 -5.33 -5.68
C GLY A 273 14.05 -5.26 -4.16
N GLN A 274 13.12 -4.62 -3.46
CA GLN A 274 13.03 -4.60 -2.00
C GLN A 274 12.48 -5.91 -1.44
N TRP A 275 12.69 -6.15 -0.15
CA TRP A 275 12.33 -7.41 0.51
C TRP A 275 11.24 -7.23 1.57
N VAL A 276 10.34 -8.21 1.63
CA VAL A 276 9.28 -8.29 2.64
C VAL A 276 9.30 -9.67 3.26
N LEU A 277 9.42 -9.74 4.59
CA LEU A 277 9.25 -10.96 5.36
C LEU A 277 7.89 -10.93 6.04
N ARG A 278 7.06 -11.94 5.80
CA ARG A 278 5.70 -12.06 6.35
C ARG A 278 5.43 -13.47 6.87
N ALA A 279 4.38 -13.64 7.67
CA ALA A 279 3.89 -14.96 8.02
C ALA A 279 3.35 -15.70 6.80
N ALA A 280 3.73 -16.98 6.64
CA ALA A 280 3.24 -17.88 5.59
C ALA A 280 1.88 -18.46 5.99
N MET A 281 0.85 -17.63 6.01
CA MET A 281 -0.53 -18.03 6.36
C MET A 281 -1.57 -17.20 5.62
N SER A 282 -2.80 -17.71 5.56
CA SER A 282 -3.93 -17.06 4.89
C SER A 282 -4.43 -15.80 5.61
N CYS A 283 -4.33 -15.78 6.95
CA CYS A 283 -4.83 -14.72 7.83
C CYS A 283 -3.80 -13.57 8.03
N VAL A 284 -3.24 -13.03 6.94
CA VAL A 284 -2.43 -11.80 6.98
C VAL A 284 -3.16 -10.63 6.34
N GLY A 285 -2.60 -9.42 6.31
CA GLY A 285 -3.22 -8.29 5.60
C GLY A 285 -4.51 -7.75 6.20
N CYS A 286 -4.84 -8.04 7.46
CA CYS A 286 -5.88 -7.30 8.15
C CYS A 286 -5.31 -6.00 8.73
N TRP A 287 -6.09 -4.92 8.82
CA TRP A 287 -5.71 -3.75 9.64
C TRP A 287 -6.10 -3.91 11.11
N GLN A 288 -7.02 -4.82 11.42
CA GLN A 288 -7.38 -5.18 12.79
C GLN A 288 -7.49 -6.69 12.92
N CYS A 289 -6.78 -7.25 13.89
CA CYS A 289 -6.88 -8.68 14.18
C CYS A 289 -8.12 -8.96 15.03
N ARG A 290 -8.91 -9.97 14.63
CA ARG A 290 -10.06 -10.48 15.41
C ARG A 290 -9.78 -11.82 16.09
N ARG A 291 -8.53 -12.29 16.06
CA ARG A 291 -8.10 -13.55 16.71
C ARG A 291 -7.68 -13.27 18.16
N SER A 292 -7.71 -14.30 19.00
CA SER A 292 -7.29 -14.22 20.41
C SER A 292 -5.81 -13.87 20.60
N LYS A 293 -4.97 -14.10 19.59
CA LYS A 293 -3.55 -13.73 19.57
C LYS A 293 -3.07 -13.42 18.16
N LEU A 294 -1.97 -12.67 18.07
CA LEU A 294 -1.33 -12.28 16.81
C LEU A 294 -0.43 -13.40 16.27
N TYR A 295 -1.04 -14.46 15.72
CA TYR A 295 -0.32 -15.58 15.10
C TYR A 295 0.69 -15.12 14.03
N CYS A 296 0.31 -14.12 13.21
CA CYS A 296 1.19 -13.55 12.19
C CYS A 296 2.44 -12.89 12.79
N LYS A 297 2.35 -12.31 13.99
CA LYS A 297 3.51 -11.76 14.72
C LYS A 297 4.35 -12.87 15.36
N GLN A 298 3.71 -13.88 15.94
CA GLN A 298 4.37 -15.00 16.62
C GLN A 298 5.20 -15.89 15.68
N ALA A 299 4.91 -15.88 14.37
CA ALA A 299 5.70 -16.59 13.38
C ALA A 299 7.15 -16.08 13.26
N PHE A 300 7.42 -14.83 13.68
CA PHE A 300 8.75 -14.24 13.59
C PHE A 300 9.63 -14.68 14.75
N SER A 301 10.84 -15.11 14.44
CA SER A 301 11.90 -15.36 15.42
C SER A 301 13.16 -14.56 15.06
N PRO A 302 13.99 -14.14 16.04
CA PRO A 302 15.24 -13.45 15.73
C PRO A 302 16.18 -14.26 14.85
N ALA A 303 16.16 -15.59 14.97
CA ALA A 303 16.98 -16.49 14.16
C ALA A 303 16.52 -16.51 12.69
N SER A 304 15.21 -16.62 12.43
CA SER A 304 14.68 -16.59 11.07
C SER A 304 14.88 -15.22 10.42
N VAL A 305 14.70 -14.12 11.16
CA VAL A 305 14.95 -12.77 10.63
C VAL A 305 16.42 -12.56 10.32
N ALA A 306 17.34 -12.95 11.21
CA ALA A 306 18.78 -12.82 10.97
C ALA A 306 19.20 -13.58 9.70
N ARG A 307 18.67 -14.79 9.51
CA ARG A 307 18.96 -15.63 8.35
C ARG A 307 18.44 -15.04 7.05
N ALA A 308 17.22 -14.49 7.05
CA ALA A 308 16.70 -13.75 5.91
C ALA A 308 17.54 -12.51 5.60
N ALA A 309 17.92 -11.75 6.63
CA ALA A 309 18.74 -10.55 6.46
C ALA A 309 20.13 -10.85 5.91
N LEU A 310 20.82 -11.88 6.41
CA LEU A 310 22.14 -12.29 5.92
C LEU A 310 22.06 -12.81 4.48
N ALA A 311 21.00 -13.56 4.15
CA ALA A 311 20.74 -13.99 2.77
C ALA A 311 20.58 -12.80 1.81
N VAL A 312 19.88 -11.74 2.23
CA VAL A 312 19.73 -10.50 1.46
C VAL A 312 21.06 -9.75 1.32
N LEU A 313 21.87 -9.69 2.38
CA LEU A 313 23.17 -9.02 2.37
C LEU A 313 24.19 -9.72 1.46
N GLU A 314 24.16 -11.04 1.39
CA GLU A 314 25.06 -11.84 0.53
C GLU A 314 24.70 -11.69 -0.96
N ASN A 315 23.41 -11.57 -1.31
CA ASN A 315 22.94 -11.47 -2.70
C ASN A 315 21.88 -10.36 -2.88
N PRO A 316 22.26 -9.07 -2.76
CA PRO A 316 21.31 -7.97 -2.78
C PRO A 316 20.56 -7.81 -4.12
N GLN A 317 21.13 -8.30 -5.22
CA GLN A 317 20.56 -8.18 -6.57
C GLN A 317 19.78 -9.43 -7.03
N ASP A 318 20.01 -10.60 -6.42
CA ASP A 318 19.33 -11.83 -6.82
C ASP A 318 17.94 -11.91 -6.17
N ALA A 319 16.97 -12.49 -6.89
CA ALA A 319 15.68 -12.81 -6.31
C ALA A 319 15.75 -14.01 -5.36
N ARG A 320 16.79 -14.84 -5.46
CA ARG A 320 16.96 -16.07 -4.67
C ARG A 320 17.94 -15.85 -3.51
N PRO A 321 17.55 -16.21 -2.26
CA PRO A 321 18.49 -16.25 -1.16
C PRO A 321 19.56 -17.33 -1.45
N PRO A 322 20.81 -17.13 -1.01
CA PRO A 322 21.87 -18.12 -1.17
C PRO A 322 21.51 -19.47 -0.56
N ALA A 323 22.07 -20.55 -1.11
CA ALA A 323 21.82 -21.94 -0.71
C ALA A 323 22.06 -22.24 0.79
N ARG A 324 22.71 -21.35 1.54
CA ARG A 324 22.98 -21.49 2.97
C ARG A 324 21.83 -21.00 3.87
N SER A 325 20.79 -20.37 3.32
CA SER A 325 19.70 -19.78 4.11
C SER A 325 18.74 -20.81 4.73
N GLY A 326 18.60 -22.02 4.16
CA GLY A 326 17.64 -23.04 4.61
C GLY A 326 16.18 -22.56 4.65
N PRO A 327 15.22 -23.41 5.09
CA PRO A 327 13.80 -23.06 5.11
C PRO A 327 13.49 -22.06 6.24
N LEU A 328 12.63 -21.05 6.01
CA LEU A 328 12.14 -20.11 7.03
C LEU A 328 10.79 -20.60 7.59
N PRO A 329 10.73 -21.41 8.68
CA PRO A 329 9.50 -22.07 9.06
C PRO A 329 8.43 -21.06 9.48
N GLY A 330 7.23 -21.19 8.92
CA GLY A 330 6.10 -20.30 9.20
C GLY A 330 6.22 -18.89 8.60
N LEU A 331 7.27 -18.60 7.84
CA LEU A 331 7.51 -17.31 7.19
C LEU A 331 7.67 -17.47 5.68
N SER A 332 7.34 -16.41 4.96
CA SER A 332 7.57 -16.28 3.52
C SER A 332 8.38 -15.01 3.31
N LEU A 333 9.53 -15.16 2.64
CA LEU A 333 10.31 -14.05 2.13
C LEU A 333 9.76 -13.74 0.73
N CYS A 334 9.46 -12.48 0.49
CA CYS A 334 8.92 -11.98 -0.75
C CYS A 334 9.81 -10.87 -1.28
N ARG A 335 9.82 -10.71 -2.60
CA ARG A 335 10.50 -9.63 -3.31
C ARG A 335 9.47 -8.75 -4.01
N THR A 336 9.68 -7.45 -3.92
CA THR A 336 8.85 -6.45 -4.60
C THR A 336 9.24 -6.36 -6.07
N GLY A 337 8.25 -6.10 -6.92
CA GLY A 337 8.42 -5.97 -8.36
C GLY A 337 7.39 -5.04 -8.97
N ARG A 338 7.47 -4.88 -10.29
CA ARG A 338 6.50 -4.12 -11.09
C ARG A 338 6.00 -4.97 -12.25
N ASP A 339 4.74 -4.82 -12.61
CA ASP A 339 4.18 -5.49 -13.78
C ASP A 339 4.27 -4.67 -15.07
N ALA A 340 3.66 -5.17 -16.15
CA ALA A 340 3.73 -4.51 -17.46
C ALA A 340 2.98 -3.17 -17.51
N LEU A 341 2.08 -2.92 -16.56
CA LEU A 341 1.40 -1.63 -16.36
C LEU A 341 2.15 -0.76 -15.34
N ASP A 342 3.33 -1.22 -14.90
CA ASP A 342 4.09 -0.66 -13.81
C ASP A 342 3.24 -0.58 -12.53
N LEU A 343 2.55 -1.66 -12.17
CA LEU A 343 1.87 -1.79 -10.87
C LEU A 343 2.66 -2.69 -9.94
N TYR A 344 2.57 -2.40 -8.64
CA TYR A 344 3.26 -3.13 -7.59
C TYR A 344 2.91 -4.62 -7.60
N ARG A 345 3.96 -5.45 -7.56
CA ARG A 345 3.88 -6.89 -7.32
C ARG A 345 4.66 -7.28 -6.07
N LEU A 346 4.18 -8.31 -5.38
CA LEU A 346 4.87 -8.93 -4.26
C LEU A 346 4.93 -10.43 -4.49
N GLU A 347 6.11 -10.91 -4.87
CA GLU A 347 6.32 -12.29 -5.29
C GLU A 347 7.02 -13.05 -4.17
N ALA A 348 6.45 -14.19 -3.74
CA ALA A 348 7.14 -15.07 -2.83
C ALA A 348 8.36 -15.66 -3.52
N VAL A 349 9.48 -15.68 -2.81
CA VAL A 349 10.72 -16.26 -3.31
C VAL A 349 10.61 -17.78 -3.23
N GLU A 350 10.93 -18.46 -4.33
CA GLU A 350 10.91 -19.93 -4.42
C GLU A 350 11.93 -20.57 -3.46
N ASP A 351 11.65 -21.80 -3.02
CA ASP A 351 12.59 -22.55 -2.21
C ASP A 351 13.75 -23.11 -3.05
N GLN A 352 14.74 -23.71 -2.38
CA GLN A 352 15.99 -24.15 -3.00
C GLN A 352 15.81 -25.25 -4.05
N GLU A 353 14.70 -25.99 -4.01
CA GLU A 353 14.39 -27.03 -5.00
C GLU A 353 13.69 -26.49 -6.25
N GLY A 354 13.53 -25.17 -6.37
CA GLY A 354 12.76 -24.55 -7.46
C GLY A 354 11.30 -24.97 -7.42
N ARG A 355 10.81 -25.46 -6.27
CA ARG A 355 9.40 -25.78 -6.13
C ARG A 355 8.66 -24.45 -6.04
N PRO A 356 7.63 -24.23 -6.87
CA PRO A 356 6.82 -23.04 -6.77
C PRO A 356 6.35 -22.93 -5.32
N ALA A 357 6.52 -21.76 -4.70
CA ALA A 357 5.80 -21.47 -3.46
C ALA A 357 4.33 -21.82 -3.73
N ALA A 358 3.74 -22.73 -2.95
CA ALA A 358 2.38 -23.21 -3.19
C ALA A 358 1.48 -22.00 -3.45
N ARG A 359 0.99 -21.86 -4.69
CA ARG A 359 0.34 -20.62 -5.12
C ARG A 359 -0.83 -20.37 -4.19
N SER A 360 -0.78 -19.30 -3.42
CA SER A 360 -1.88 -18.96 -2.54
C SER A 360 -3.07 -18.54 -3.40
N CYS A 361 -4.23 -19.15 -3.17
CA CYS A 361 -5.48 -18.71 -3.80
C CYS A 361 -5.74 -17.22 -3.58
N ARG A 362 -5.28 -16.68 -2.44
CA ARG A 362 -5.36 -15.25 -2.13
C ARG A 362 -4.58 -14.39 -3.11
N SER A 363 -3.36 -14.76 -3.48
CA SER A 363 -2.56 -13.95 -4.42
C SER A 363 -3.26 -13.89 -5.78
N LEU A 364 -3.72 -15.03 -6.29
CA LEU A 364 -4.43 -15.09 -7.57
C LEU A 364 -5.76 -14.34 -7.52
N LEU A 365 -6.46 -14.34 -6.38
CA LEU A 365 -7.68 -13.57 -6.20
C LEU A 365 -7.41 -12.06 -6.15
N GLU A 366 -6.35 -11.62 -5.46
CA GLU A 366 -5.89 -10.22 -5.47
C GLU A 366 -5.49 -9.80 -6.89
N ASP A 367 -4.79 -10.66 -7.62
CA ASP A 367 -4.36 -10.39 -8.99
C ASP A 367 -5.58 -10.30 -9.94
N PHE A 368 -6.58 -11.19 -9.80
CA PHE A 368 -7.86 -11.10 -10.51
C PHE A 368 -8.56 -9.78 -10.19
N TRP A 369 -8.74 -9.43 -8.92
CA TRP A 369 -9.44 -8.20 -8.56
C TRP A 369 -8.72 -6.95 -9.05
N GLN A 370 -7.38 -6.93 -9.00
CA GLN A 370 -6.60 -5.84 -9.58
C GLN A 370 -6.98 -5.64 -11.06
N ALA A 371 -6.95 -6.71 -11.86
CA ALA A 371 -7.30 -6.61 -13.28
C ALA A 371 -8.79 -6.37 -13.55
N ALA A 372 -9.69 -6.86 -12.68
CA ALA A 372 -11.13 -6.60 -12.78
C ALA A 372 -11.44 -5.12 -12.58
N PHE A 373 -10.86 -4.47 -11.56
CA PHE A 373 -11.03 -3.03 -11.36
C PHE A 373 -10.39 -2.20 -12.47
N LEU A 374 -9.21 -2.60 -12.94
CA LEU A 374 -8.56 -1.96 -14.10
C LEU A 374 -9.43 -2.07 -15.37
N PHE A 375 -10.03 -3.24 -15.62
CA PHE A 375 -10.96 -3.46 -16.74
C PHE A 375 -12.22 -2.59 -16.63
N LEU A 376 -12.77 -2.43 -15.42
CA LEU A 376 -13.94 -1.58 -15.20
C LEU A 376 -13.63 -0.09 -15.38
N TYR A 377 -12.38 0.31 -15.15
CA TYR A 377 -11.89 1.67 -15.40
C TYR A 377 -11.55 1.89 -16.89
N ASP A 378 -10.88 0.91 -17.50
CA ASP A 378 -10.45 0.92 -18.90
C ASP A 378 -10.82 -0.42 -19.58
N PRO A 379 -11.89 -0.46 -20.39
CA PRO A 379 -12.35 -1.66 -21.06
C PRO A 379 -11.31 -2.34 -21.97
N SER A 380 -10.27 -1.62 -22.41
CA SER A 380 -9.20 -2.21 -23.21
C SER A 380 -8.38 -3.24 -22.44
N LEU A 381 -8.45 -3.23 -21.10
CA LEU A 381 -7.77 -4.17 -20.21
C LEU A 381 -8.56 -5.45 -19.95
N ARG A 382 -9.67 -5.69 -20.67
CA ARG A 382 -10.41 -6.96 -20.66
C ARG A 382 -9.50 -8.19 -20.87
N PRO A 383 -8.52 -8.21 -21.79
CA PRO A 383 -7.61 -9.35 -21.96
C PRO A 383 -6.80 -9.67 -20.70
N LEU A 384 -6.35 -8.65 -19.96
CA LEU A 384 -5.63 -8.83 -18.69
C LEU A 384 -6.53 -9.44 -17.61
N ALA A 385 -7.78 -8.95 -17.50
CA ALA A 385 -8.75 -9.51 -16.55
C ALA A 385 -9.06 -10.98 -16.87
N ARG A 386 -9.23 -11.32 -18.15
CA ARG A 386 -9.41 -12.71 -18.61
C ARG A 386 -8.21 -13.58 -18.32
N GLN A 387 -7.00 -13.10 -18.59
CA GLN A 387 -5.76 -13.83 -18.32
C GLN A 387 -5.64 -14.19 -16.83
N ARG A 388 -5.90 -13.23 -15.93
CA ARG A 388 -5.78 -13.45 -14.48
C ARG A 388 -6.92 -14.30 -13.91
N LEU A 389 -8.12 -14.19 -14.47
CA LEU A 389 -9.22 -15.12 -14.17
C LEU A 389 -8.87 -16.54 -14.61
N ALA A 390 -8.33 -16.74 -15.81
CA ALA A 390 -7.91 -18.06 -16.29
C ALA A 390 -6.82 -18.67 -15.38
N ALA A 391 -5.89 -17.85 -14.88
CA ALA A 391 -4.90 -18.32 -13.91
C ALA A 391 -5.55 -18.80 -12.59
N LEU A 392 -6.60 -18.11 -12.12
CA LEU A 392 -7.38 -18.52 -10.95
C LEU A 392 -8.20 -19.79 -11.23
N GLU A 393 -8.84 -19.90 -12.40
CA GLU A 393 -9.60 -21.08 -12.85
C GLU A 393 -8.72 -22.32 -12.93
N ASN A 394 -7.54 -22.20 -13.53
CA ASN A 394 -6.60 -23.29 -13.70
C ASN A 394 -6.05 -23.79 -12.35
N ALA A 395 -5.77 -22.88 -11.41
CA ALA A 395 -5.20 -23.25 -10.11
C ALA A 395 -6.26 -23.64 -9.07
N PHE A 396 -7.44 -23.01 -9.12
CA PHE A 396 -8.50 -23.13 -8.12
C PHE A 396 -9.90 -23.11 -8.76
N PRO A 397 -10.28 -24.14 -9.56
CA PRO A 397 -11.51 -24.13 -10.36
C PRO A 397 -12.77 -23.98 -9.51
N GLN A 398 -12.82 -24.62 -8.34
CA GLN A 398 -13.97 -24.47 -7.43
C GLN A 398 -14.11 -23.04 -6.90
N LEU A 399 -13.01 -22.35 -6.63
CA LEU A 399 -13.04 -20.96 -6.16
C LEU A 399 -13.51 -20.02 -7.28
N ALA A 400 -13.03 -20.22 -8.51
CA ALA A 400 -13.46 -19.46 -9.67
C ALA A 400 -14.96 -19.67 -9.97
N GLN A 401 -15.47 -20.90 -9.85
CA GLN A 401 -16.90 -21.16 -9.98
C GLN A 401 -17.73 -20.43 -8.92
N ARG A 402 -17.27 -20.42 -7.65
CA ARG A 402 -17.93 -19.69 -6.56
C ARG A 402 -17.89 -18.18 -6.76
N LEU A 403 -16.80 -17.65 -7.31
CA LEU A 403 -16.68 -16.25 -7.73
C LEU A 403 -17.72 -15.91 -8.80
N ALA A 404 -17.83 -16.71 -9.85
CA ALA A 404 -18.77 -16.49 -10.94
C ALA A 404 -20.24 -16.51 -10.47
N LEU A 405 -20.61 -17.51 -9.66
CA LEU A 405 -21.95 -17.60 -9.05
C LEU A 405 -22.23 -16.42 -8.10
N GLY A 406 -21.21 -16.00 -7.37
CA GLY A 406 -21.27 -14.85 -6.47
C GLY A 406 -21.54 -13.53 -7.21
N LEU A 407 -20.81 -13.29 -8.30
CA LEU A 407 -21.00 -12.13 -9.17
C LEU A 407 -22.41 -12.11 -9.78
N ALA A 408 -22.91 -13.26 -10.26
CA ALA A 408 -24.26 -13.38 -10.79
C ALA A 408 -25.33 -13.06 -9.74
N ARG A 409 -25.17 -13.54 -8.50
CA ARG A 409 -26.08 -13.21 -7.39
C ARG A 409 -26.05 -11.72 -7.06
N LEU A 410 -24.86 -11.13 -6.95
CA LEU A 410 -24.70 -9.70 -6.66
C LEU A 410 -25.30 -8.83 -7.78
N CYS A 411 -25.17 -9.26 -9.04
CA CYS A 411 -25.82 -8.66 -10.19
C CYS A 411 -27.34 -8.68 -10.08
N ALA A 412 -27.92 -9.84 -9.74
CA ALA A 412 -29.36 -9.97 -9.54
C ALA A 412 -29.88 -9.07 -8.42
N GLN A 413 -29.16 -9.02 -7.27
CA GLN A 413 -29.50 -8.11 -6.17
C GLN A 413 -29.51 -6.64 -6.60
N CYS A 414 -28.52 -6.21 -7.40
CA CYS A 414 -28.48 -4.84 -7.91
C CYS A 414 -29.58 -4.56 -8.94
N ALA A 415 -29.90 -5.53 -9.79
CA ALA A 415 -30.99 -5.42 -10.76
C ALA A 415 -32.35 -5.32 -10.06
N ASP A 416 -32.54 -6.05 -8.96
CA ASP A 416 -33.76 -5.95 -8.16
C ASP A 416 -33.84 -4.60 -7.43
N GLY A 417 -32.72 -4.09 -6.90
CA GLY A 417 -32.63 -2.74 -6.34
C GLY A 417 -33.00 -1.65 -7.36
N LEU A 418 -32.53 -1.78 -8.61
CA LEU A 418 -32.91 -0.90 -9.71
C LEU A 418 -34.43 -0.95 -9.99
N LYS A 419 -34.99 -2.15 -10.13
CA LYS A 419 -36.43 -2.35 -10.41
C LYS A 419 -37.30 -1.77 -9.29
N GLN A 420 -36.91 -1.99 -8.05
CA GLN A 420 -37.63 -1.53 -6.86
C GLN A 420 -37.38 -0.05 -6.55
N ARG A 421 -36.43 0.60 -7.25
CA ARG A 421 -35.98 1.98 -6.97
C ARG A 421 -35.56 2.15 -5.51
N SER A 422 -34.82 1.17 -5.00
CA SER A 422 -34.31 1.17 -3.62
C SER A 422 -33.48 2.43 -3.36
N ARG A 423 -33.73 3.08 -2.23
CA ARG A 423 -33.03 4.32 -1.83
C ARG A 423 -31.85 4.08 -0.89
N GLU A 424 -31.63 2.84 -0.48
CA GLU A 424 -30.55 2.46 0.41
C GLU A 424 -30.23 0.97 0.27
N LEU A 425 -29.07 0.58 0.81
CA LEU A 425 -28.67 -0.80 1.07
C LEU A 425 -28.41 -0.95 2.58
N PRO A 426 -28.59 -2.15 3.15
CA PRO A 426 -28.23 -2.41 4.55
C PRO A 426 -26.77 -2.01 4.85
N ALA A 427 -26.52 -1.42 6.02
CA ALA A 427 -25.19 -0.94 6.40
C ALA A 427 -24.11 -2.05 6.36
N ASP A 428 -24.50 -3.30 6.55
CA ASP A 428 -23.65 -4.49 6.52
C ASP A 428 -23.69 -5.26 5.18
N PHE A 429 -24.35 -4.73 4.14
CA PHE A 429 -24.51 -5.35 2.82
C PHE A 429 -23.22 -6.00 2.31
N TRP A 430 -22.11 -5.26 2.28
CA TRP A 430 -20.84 -5.78 1.77
C TRP A 430 -20.20 -6.82 2.72
N ARG A 431 -20.50 -6.78 4.02
CA ARG A 431 -19.99 -7.76 5.00
C ARG A 431 -20.74 -9.09 4.93
N ALA A 432 -22.02 -9.05 4.57
CA ALA A 432 -22.85 -10.23 4.36
C ALA A 432 -22.37 -11.05 3.14
N GLU A 433 -21.70 -10.42 2.19
CA GLU A 433 -21.13 -11.11 1.04
C GLU A 433 -19.97 -12.05 1.42
N PRO A 434 -19.78 -13.18 0.69
CA PRO A 434 -18.64 -14.07 0.85
C PRO A 434 -17.31 -13.31 0.76
N PRO A 435 -16.28 -13.68 1.55
CA PRO A 435 -14.99 -12.97 1.60
C PRO A 435 -14.39 -12.63 0.23
N LEU A 436 -14.52 -13.55 -0.73
CA LEU A 436 -13.98 -13.39 -2.08
C LEU A 436 -14.64 -12.28 -2.91
N LEU A 437 -15.85 -11.84 -2.56
CA LEU A 437 -16.60 -10.77 -3.23
C LEU A 437 -16.58 -9.44 -2.46
N ARG A 438 -16.20 -9.46 -1.18
CA ARG A 438 -16.36 -8.31 -0.29
C ARG A 438 -15.69 -7.05 -0.82
N LEU A 439 -14.53 -7.17 -1.46
CA LEU A 439 -13.86 -6.03 -2.07
C LEU A 439 -14.77 -5.31 -3.08
N PHE A 440 -15.33 -6.05 -4.03
CA PHE A 440 -16.19 -5.48 -5.07
C PHE A 440 -17.58 -5.08 -4.55
N ALA A 441 -18.15 -5.88 -3.64
CA ALA A 441 -19.41 -5.53 -2.98
C ALA A 441 -19.28 -4.23 -2.16
N GLY A 442 -18.16 -4.04 -1.45
CA GLY A 442 -17.87 -2.82 -0.70
C GLY A 442 -17.70 -1.61 -1.62
N HIS A 443 -17.00 -1.77 -2.74
CA HIS A 443 -16.93 -0.72 -3.75
C HIS A 443 -18.30 -0.39 -4.34
N THR A 444 -19.11 -1.40 -4.66
CA THR A 444 -20.46 -1.21 -5.20
C THR A 444 -21.35 -0.47 -4.21
N HIS A 445 -21.30 -0.86 -2.93
CA HIS A 445 -22.04 -0.19 -1.86
C HIS A 445 -21.62 1.28 -1.73
N MET A 446 -20.32 1.56 -1.66
CA MET A 446 -19.78 2.92 -1.56
C MET A 446 -20.14 3.76 -2.80
N PHE A 447 -20.06 3.18 -4.00
CA PHE A 447 -20.44 3.85 -5.24
C PHE A 447 -21.93 4.21 -5.27
N LEU A 448 -22.82 3.29 -4.88
CA LEU A 448 -24.26 3.54 -4.85
C LEU A 448 -24.63 4.61 -3.82
N GLN A 449 -24.01 4.57 -2.63
CA GLN A 449 -24.14 5.63 -1.63
C GLN A 449 -23.72 6.98 -2.19
N ASN A 450 -22.58 7.04 -2.87
CA ASN A 450 -22.05 8.26 -3.48
C ASN A 450 -22.84 8.73 -4.72
N ALA A 451 -23.70 7.87 -5.28
CA ALA A 451 -24.58 8.19 -6.39
C ALA A 451 -26.03 8.40 -5.92
N ASP A 452 -26.22 8.59 -4.61
CA ASP A 452 -27.51 8.79 -3.92
C ASP A 452 -28.56 7.73 -4.27
N PHE A 453 -28.11 6.51 -4.57
CA PHE A 453 -28.95 5.40 -5.02
C PHE A 453 -29.89 5.78 -6.19
N THR A 454 -29.46 6.71 -7.04
CA THR A 454 -30.24 7.14 -8.21
C THR A 454 -30.45 5.98 -9.19
N PRO A 455 -31.51 6.00 -10.02
CA PRO A 455 -31.71 4.97 -11.05
C PRO A 455 -30.49 4.80 -11.97
N GLN A 456 -29.79 5.90 -12.31
CA GLN A 456 -28.56 5.85 -13.09
C GLN A 456 -27.41 5.20 -12.32
N GLY A 457 -27.28 5.48 -11.02
CA GLY A 457 -26.32 4.80 -10.15
C GLY A 457 -26.54 3.29 -10.10
N TRP A 458 -27.79 2.87 -9.89
CA TRP A 458 -28.17 1.45 -9.93
C TRP A 458 -27.91 0.80 -11.29
N GLN A 459 -28.29 1.44 -12.39
CA GLN A 459 -27.99 0.94 -13.73
C GLN A 459 -26.49 0.76 -13.94
N THR A 460 -25.68 1.75 -13.54
CA THR A 460 -24.21 1.67 -13.64
C THR A 460 -23.65 0.49 -12.82
N ALA A 461 -24.20 0.22 -11.63
CA ALA A 461 -23.79 -0.93 -10.83
C ALA A 461 -24.14 -2.27 -11.53
N VAL A 462 -25.33 -2.37 -12.11
CA VAL A 462 -25.76 -3.53 -12.91
C VAL A 462 -24.87 -3.72 -14.14
N ASP A 463 -24.54 -2.65 -14.86
CA ASP A 463 -23.70 -2.71 -16.06
C ASP A 463 -22.28 -3.20 -15.72
N ARG A 464 -21.69 -2.69 -14.63
CA ARG A 464 -20.38 -3.14 -14.14
C ARG A 464 -20.40 -4.61 -13.73
N LEU A 465 -21.44 -5.05 -13.02
CA LEU A 465 -21.60 -6.46 -12.63
C LEU A 465 -21.82 -7.37 -13.84
N THR A 466 -22.62 -6.93 -14.81
CA THR A 466 -22.83 -7.63 -16.08
C THR A 466 -21.52 -7.77 -16.84
N ALA A 467 -20.71 -6.71 -16.90
CA ALA A 467 -19.39 -6.75 -17.53
C ALA A 467 -18.44 -7.75 -16.84
N LEU A 468 -18.47 -7.84 -15.51
CA LEU A 468 -17.70 -8.84 -14.74
C LEU A 468 -18.24 -10.27 -14.93
N CYS A 469 -19.56 -10.46 -14.93
CA CYS A 469 -20.18 -11.75 -15.26
C CYS A 469 -19.80 -12.20 -16.68
N GLY A 470 -19.73 -11.26 -17.61
CA GLY A 470 -19.22 -11.47 -18.96
C GLY A 470 -17.74 -11.83 -19.03
N LEU A 471 -16.96 -11.74 -17.93
CA LEU A 471 -15.63 -12.35 -17.80
C LEU A 471 -15.68 -13.83 -17.37
N CYS A 472 -16.73 -14.27 -16.68
CA CYS A 472 -16.86 -15.66 -16.23
C CYS A 472 -17.64 -16.52 -17.22
N PHE A 473 -18.56 -15.91 -17.99
CA PHE A 473 -19.48 -16.60 -18.90
C PHE A 473 -19.41 -16.01 -20.31
N PRO A 474 -18.32 -16.26 -21.07
CA PRO A 474 -18.13 -15.66 -22.40
C PRO A 474 -19.30 -16.00 -23.36
N ASP A 475 -19.88 -17.19 -23.26
CA ASP A 475 -20.91 -17.68 -24.18
C ASP A 475 -22.34 -17.25 -23.82
N LYS A 476 -22.54 -16.52 -22.70
CA LYS A 476 -23.87 -16.06 -22.25
C LYS A 476 -24.05 -14.55 -22.28
N ALA A 477 -23.04 -13.77 -22.65
CA ALA A 477 -23.09 -12.30 -22.62
C ALA A 477 -23.95 -11.65 -23.73
N GLN A 478 -24.70 -12.45 -24.51
CA GLN A 478 -25.61 -12.00 -25.58
C GLN A 478 -27.10 -12.27 -25.28
N GLN A 479 -27.43 -12.79 -24.10
CA GLN A 479 -28.81 -12.95 -23.61
C GLN A 479 -28.99 -12.15 -22.34
#